data_AF-A0A944WLS3-F1
#
_entry.id   AF-A0A944WLS3-F1
#
_cell.length_a   1.000
_cell.length_b   1.000
_cell.length_c   1.000
_cell.angle_alpha   90.00
_cell.angle_beta   90.00
_cell.angle_gamma   90.00
#
_symmetry.space_group_name_H-M   'P 1'
#
loop_
_entity.id
_entity.type
_entity.pdbx_description
1 polymer ?
#
loop_
_entity_poly.entity_id
_entity_poly.type
_entity_poly.pdbx_seq_one_letter_code
_entity_poly.pdbx_strand_id
1 'polypeptide(L)'
;MKFLKQISLNEWVSTLIIASAAFLLYGAMTPLWSNPFFMRMTEVSGWDYIILSFESLMIGLFFGIRAPHCATKKVGIGGVLGFVGFG
;
A
#
# COMPACT_ATOMS: atom_id res chain seq x y z
N MET A 1 -3.38 26.12 -16.16
CA MET A 1 -3.55 24.78 -15.55
C MET A 1 -2.52 23.84 -16.14
N LYS A 2 -1.46 23.51 -15.39
CA LYS A 2 -0.43 22.54 -15.83
C LYS A 2 -1.07 21.16 -15.86
N PHE A 3 -1.05 20.54 -17.04
CA PHE A 3 -1.52 19.17 -17.30
C PHE A 3 -1.01 18.24 -16.20
N LEU A 4 -1.92 17.51 -15.55
CA LEU A 4 -1.59 16.42 -14.65
C LEU A 4 -0.63 15.50 -15.42
N LYS A 5 0.60 15.39 -14.95
CA LYS A 5 1.62 14.54 -15.57
C LYS A 5 1.00 13.15 -15.70
N GLN A 6 0.83 12.68 -16.94
CA GLN A 6 0.22 11.40 -17.24
C GLN A 6 1.01 10.32 -16.51
N ILE A 7 0.34 9.57 -15.64
CA ILE A 7 0.94 8.45 -14.91
C ILE A 7 1.48 7.48 -15.95
N SER A 8 2.76 7.12 -15.83
CA SER A 8 3.42 6.23 -16.77
C SER A 8 2.84 4.81 -16.66
N LEU A 9 2.82 4.07 -17.77
CA LEU A 9 2.41 2.66 -17.76
C LEU A 9 3.26 1.84 -16.77
N ASN A 10 4.54 2.16 -16.61
CA ASN A 10 5.42 1.51 -15.65
C ASN A 10 5.04 1.81 -14.19
N GLU A 11 4.53 3.01 -13.90
CA GLU A 11 4.04 3.37 -12.57
C GLU A 11 2.75 2.60 -12.25
N TRP A 12 1.83 2.48 -13.22
CA TRP A 12 0.63 1.64 -13.09
C TRP A 12 0.95 0.16 -12.86
N VAL A 13 1.95 -0.38 -13.55
CA VAL A 13 2.40 -1.76 -13.32
C VAL A 13 3.02 -1.88 -11.92
N SER A 14 3.83 -0.90 -11.50
CA SER A 14 4.42 -0.90 -10.17
C SER A 14 3.37 -0.81 -9.06
N THR A 15 2.35 0.04 -9.19
CA THR A 15 1.27 0.15 -8.20
C THR A 15 0.50 -1.16 -8.08
N LEU A 16 0.21 -1.82 -9.21
CA LEU A 16 -0.52 -3.09 -9.25
C LEU A 16 0.29 -4.24 -8.63
N ILE A 17 1.59 -4.31 -8.89
CA ILE A 17 2.48 -5.30 -8.27
C ILE A 17 2.53 -5.09 -6.75
N ILE A 18 2.69 -3.85 -6.28
CA ILE A 18 2.76 -3.56 -4.85
C ILE A 18 1.42 -3.81 -4.17
N ALA A 19 0.30 -3.42 -4.78
CA ALA A 19 -1.04 -3.68 -4.24
C ALA A 19 -1.30 -5.19 -4.10
N SER A 20 -1.00 -5.97 -5.14
CA SER A 20 -1.20 -7.43 -5.09
C SER A 20 -0.29 -8.10 -4.05
N ALA A 21 0.97 -7.69 -3.94
CA ALA A 21 1.86 -8.16 -2.88
C ALA A 21 1.34 -7.80 -1.47
N ALA A 22 0.89 -6.56 -1.27
CA ALA A 22 0.32 -6.13 0.01
C ALA A 22 -0.94 -6.93 0.37
N PHE A 23 -1.86 -7.12 -0.57
CA PHE A 23 -3.07 -7.92 -0.38
C PHE A 23 -2.71 -9.35 0.06
N LEU A 24 -1.74 -9.98 -0.61
CA LEU A 24 -1.28 -11.33 -0.31
C LEU A 24 -0.63 -11.43 1.08
N LEU A 25 0.25 -10.49 1.42
CA LEU A 25 0.95 -10.52 2.70
C LEU A 25 0.01 -10.24 3.87
N TYR A 26 -0.77 -9.16 3.79
CA TYR A 26 -1.68 -8.79 4.86
C TYR A 26 -2.82 -9.80 5.01
N GLY A 27 -3.39 -10.32 3.92
CA GLY A 27 -4.43 -11.34 3.99
C GLY A 27 -3.96 -12.66 4.63
N ALA A 28 -2.68 -13.03 4.47
CA ALA A 28 -2.10 -14.19 5.13
C ALA A 28 -1.90 -13.95 6.64
N MET A 29 -1.48 -12.73 7.02
CA MET A 29 -1.23 -12.33 8.41
C MET A 29 -2.52 -12.11 9.21
N THR A 30 -3.63 -11.78 8.53
CA THR A 30 -4.95 -11.52 9.13
C THR A 30 -5.90 -12.73 9.11
N PRO A 31 -5.33 -13.94 9.00
CA PRO A 31 -5.95 -15.17 8.51
C PRO A 31 -7.33 -15.04 7.85
N LEU A 32 -7.44 -14.25 6.78
CA LEU A 32 -8.69 -14.17 6.02
C LEU A 32 -8.93 -15.45 5.22
N TRP A 33 -7.88 -16.03 4.64
CA TRP A 33 -7.92 -17.34 3.99
C TRP A 33 -7.27 -18.42 4.85
N SER A 34 -7.66 -19.67 4.57
CA SER A 34 -7.10 -20.84 5.25
C SER A 34 -5.60 -20.96 5.00
N ASN A 35 -4.83 -21.03 6.08
CA ASN A 35 -3.37 -21.06 6.08
C ASN A 35 -2.88 -21.79 7.35
N PRO A 36 -1.84 -22.66 7.27
CA PRO A 36 -1.31 -23.36 8.44
C PRO A 36 -0.58 -22.49 9.48
N PHE A 37 -0.16 -21.27 9.13
CA PHE A 37 0.68 -20.42 10.00
C PHE A 37 -0.11 -19.54 10.97
N PHE A 38 -1.29 -19.07 10.59
CA PHE A 38 -2.08 -18.13 11.39
C PHE A 38 -3.52 -18.63 11.52
N MET A 39 -4.01 -18.67 12.75
CA MET A 39 -5.38 -19.06 13.09
C MET A 39 -6.07 -17.89 13.76
N ARG A 40 -7.30 -17.57 13.33
CA ARG A 40 -8.13 -16.52 13.94
C ARG A 40 -9.16 -17.13 14.89
N MET A 41 -9.46 -16.45 15.99
CA MET A 41 -10.54 -16.82 16.91
C MET A 41 -11.89 -16.16 16.57
N THR A 42 -11.90 -15.17 15.68
CA THR A 42 -13.10 -14.41 15.30
C THR A 42 -13.61 -14.87 13.94
N GLU A 43 -14.93 -14.83 13.76
CA GLU A 43 -15.57 -15.11 12.48
C GLU A 43 -15.13 -14.12 11.39
N VAL A 44 -14.98 -14.62 10.17
CA VAL A 44 -14.61 -13.81 9.00
C VAL A 44 -15.86 -13.16 8.44
N SER A 45 -15.85 -11.84 8.35
CA SER A 45 -16.91 -11.08 7.71
C SER A 45 -16.53 -10.76 6.27
N GLY A 46 -17.53 -10.67 5.37
CA GLY A 46 -17.30 -10.20 4.00
C GLY A 46 -16.66 -8.80 3.93
N TRP A 47 -16.90 -7.98 4.96
CA TRP A 47 -16.29 -6.65 5.10
C TRP A 47 -14.78 -6.68 5.24
N ASP A 48 -14.21 -7.74 5.83
CA ASP A 48 -12.76 -7.86 6.03
C ASP A 48 -12.03 -7.87 4.68
N TYR A 49 -12.60 -8.55 3.68
CA TYR A 49 -12.04 -8.58 2.32
C TYR A 49 -12.12 -7.24 1.61
N ILE A 50 -13.22 -6.50 1.82
CA ILE A 50 -13.41 -5.17 1.22
C ILE A 50 -12.37 -4.21 1.80
N ILE A 51 -12.22 -4.18 3.13
CA ILE A 51 -11.25 -3.33 3.81
C ILE A 51 -9.83 -3.66 3.36
N LEU A 52 -9.46 -4.95 3.34
CA LEU A 52 -8.16 -5.41 2.87
C LEU A 52 -7.88 -5.00 1.41
N SER A 53 -8.88 -5.11 0.53
CA SER A 53 -8.73 -4.68 -0.86
C SER A 53 -8.47 -3.18 -0.96
N PHE A 54 -9.20 -2.36 -0.18
CA PHE A 54 -9.04 -0.91 -0.17
C PHE A 54 -7.69 -0.48 0.40
N GLU A 55 -7.26 -1.11 1.50
CA GLU A 55 -5.95 -0.91 2.11
C GLU A 55 -4.82 -1.22 1.12
N SER A 56 -4.89 -2.40 0.48
CA SER A 56 -3.87 -2.83 -0.49
C SER A 56 -3.79 -1.90 -1.71
N LEU A 57 -4.93 -1.38 -2.19
CA LEU A 57 -4.98 -0.39 -3.26
C LEU A 57 -4.33 0.93 -2.84
N MET A 58 -4.62 1.42 -1.64
CA MET A 58 -3.99 2.64 -1.13
C MET A 58 -2.47 2.48 -0.99
N ILE A 59 -2.01 1.36 -0.44
CA ILE A 59 -0.57 1.04 -0.33
C ILE A 59 0.08 0.99 -1.71
N GLY A 60 -0.53 0.27 -2.66
CA GLY A 60 -0.02 0.19 -4.02
C GLY A 60 0.06 1.55 -4.70
N LEU A 61 -0.97 2.38 -4.56
CA LEU A 61 -1.00 3.73 -5.13
C LEU A 61 0.07 4.63 -4.51
N PHE A 62 0.23 4.58 -3.18
CA PHE A 62 1.18 5.40 -2.44
C PHE A 62 2.63 5.08 -2.78
N PHE A 63 2.98 3.79 -2.81
CA PHE A 63 4.37 3.37 -3.07
C PHE A 63 4.69 3.22 -4.58
N GLY A 64 3.70 2.95 -5.43
CA GLY A 64 3.92 2.73 -6.86
C GLY A 64 4.01 3.99 -7.69
N ILE A 65 3.38 5.10 -7.27
CA ILE A 65 3.49 6.39 -7.98
C ILE A 65 4.76 7.11 -7.51
N ARG A 66 5.77 7.18 -8.39
CA ARG A 66 7.02 7.90 -8.11
C ARG A 66 6.80 9.41 -8.29
N ALA A 67 6.92 10.16 -7.20
CA ALA A 67 6.93 11.63 -7.26
C ALA A 67 8.08 12.13 -8.17
N PRO A 68 7.89 13.21 -8.95
CA PRO A 68 8.87 13.68 -9.92
C PRO A 68 10.22 14.01 -9.25
N HIS A 69 11.30 13.59 -9.93
CA HIS A 69 12.70 13.62 -9.50
C HIS A 69 13.19 14.92 -8.84
N CYS A 70 12.54 16.07 -9.10
CA CYS A 70 12.91 17.37 -8.51
C CYS A 70 12.55 17.55 -7.03
N ALA A 71 11.78 16.65 -6.40
CA ALA A 71 11.49 16.72 -4.96
C ALA A 71 12.50 15.94 -4.08
N THR A 72 13.38 15.14 -4.69
CA THR A 72 14.28 14.22 -3.97
C THR A 72 15.38 14.93 -3.17
N LYS A 73 15.77 16.16 -3.54
CA LYS A 73 16.82 16.90 -2.80
C LYS A 73 16.36 17.40 -1.42
N LYS A 74 15.07 17.30 -1.10
CA LYS A 74 14.48 17.67 0.19
C LYS A 74 13.56 16.58 0.76
N VAL A 75 13.84 15.30 0.50
CA VAL A 75 13.45 14.25 1.45
C VAL A 75 14.45 14.29 2.60
N GLY A 76 14.48 15.44 3.28
CA GLY A 76 15.24 15.63 4.50
C GLY A 76 14.51 14.96 5.64
N ILE A 77 15.26 14.72 6.71
CA ILE A 77 14.93 14.29 8.07
C ILE A 77 13.46 14.53 8.53
N GLY A 78 12.76 15.56 8.04
CA GLY A 78 11.31 15.77 8.27
C GLY A 78 10.38 14.64 7.80
N GLY A 79 10.71 13.88 6.74
CA GLY A 79 9.93 12.69 6.36
C GLY A 79 10.12 11.52 7.33
N VAL A 80 11.34 11.36 7.85
CA VAL A 80 11.68 10.34 8.86
C VAL A 80 11.11 10.74 10.23
N LEU A 81 11.24 12.00 10.62
CA LEU A 81 10.65 12.53 11.85
C LEU A 81 9.12 12.55 11.81
N GLY A 82 8.49 12.73 10.65
CA GLY A 82 7.04 12.57 10.50
C GLY A 82 6.56 11.13 10.71
N PHE A 83 7.37 10.14 10.33
CA PHE A 83 7.09 8.72 10.58
C PHE A 83 7.36 8.32 12.04
N VAL A 84 8.33 8.95 12.69
CA VAL A 84 8.68 8.71 14.11
C VAL A 84 7.83 9.54 15.08
N GLY A 85 7.26 10.67 14.64
CA GLY A 85 6.61 11.68 15.47
C GLY A 85 5.14 11.45 15.81
N PHE A 86 4.59 10.27 15.52
CA PHE A 86 3.30 9.81 16.06
C PHE A 86 3.49 8.38 16.61
N GLY A 87 4.35 8.27 17.62
CA GLY A 87 4.45 7.14 18.54
C GLY A 87 4.23 7.63 19.96
#